data_AF-A0A965Q211-F1
#
_entry.id   AF-A0A965Q211-F1
#
_cell.length_a   1.000
_cell.length_b   1.000
_cell.length_c   1.000
_cell.angle_alpha   90.00
_cell.angle_beta   90.00
_cell.angle_gamma   90.00
#
_symmetry.space_group_name_H-M   'P 1'
#
loop_
_entity.id
_entity.type
_entity.pdbx_description
1 polymer ?
#
loop_
_entity_poly.entity_id
_entity_poly.type
_entity_poly.pdbx_seq_one_letter_code
_entity_poly.pdbx_strand_id
1 'polypeptide(L)' 'MSKEEKLMFKLGIYSTGRVRCDMPNYLKIALAWYSRWEEGGENHAITNYHHYINLAEEFGFCQVEEATTSW' A
#
# COMPACT_ATOMS: atom_id res chain seq x y z
N MET A 1 16.54 -0.89 7.45
CA MET A 1 15.11 -0.85 7.13
C MET A 1 14.63 0.60 7.11
N SER A 2 14.24 1.10 5.94
CA SER A 2 13.67 2.44 5.71
C SER A 2 12.28 2.59 6.35
N LYS A 3 11.75 3.82 6.47
CA LYS A 3 10.36 4.07 6.95
C LYS A 3 9.35 3.28 6.10
N GLU A 4 9.54 3.29 4.79
CA GLU A 4 8.70 2.59 3.81
C GLU A 4 8.74 1.07 4.01
N GLU A 5 9.93 0.49 4.17
CA GLU A 5 10.10 -0.95 4.41
C GLU A 5 9.48 -1.41 5.73
N LYS A 6 9.63 -0.62 6.80
CA LYS A 6 8.99 -0.91 8.10
C LYS A 6 7.46 -0.87 7.98
N LEU A 7 6.94 0.09 7.22
CA LEU A 7 5.51 0.23 7.00
C LEU A 7 4.96 -0.95 6.19
N MET A 8 5.63 -1.30 5.09
CA MET A 8 5.25 -2.48 4.29
C MET A 8 5.25 -3.75 5.15
N PHE A 9 6.28 -3.96 5.98
CA PHE A 9 6.33 -5.10 6.90
C PHE A 9 5.16 -5.10 7.90
N LYS A 10 4.84 -3.95 8.51
CA LYS A 10 3.68 -3.80 9.42
C LYS A 10 2.35 -4.15 8.73
N LEU A 11 2.25 -3.89 7.43
CA LEU A 11 1.04 -4.07 6.64
C LEU A 11 0.97 -5.40 5.88
N GLY A 12 1.95 -6.29 6.03
CA GLY A 12 1.99 -7.54 5.28
C GLY A 12 2.17 -7.34 3.76
N ILE A 13 2.83 -6.24 3.35
CA ILE A 13 3.03 -5.90 1.94
C ILE A 13 4.41 -6.36 1.49
N TYR A 14 4.45 -7.12 0.40
CA TYR A 14 5.66 -7.60 -0.25
C TYR A 14 5.78 -6.95 -1.63
N SER A 15 6.81 -6.12 -1.82
CA SER A 15 7.12 -5.55 -3.14
C SER A 15 7.58 -6.64 -4.10
N THR A 16 7.08 -6.62 -5.33
CA THR A 16 7.51 -7.55 -6.40
C THR A 16 8.81 -7.09 -7.08
N GLY A 17 9.27 -5.87 -6.78
CA GLY A 17 10.37 -5.21 -7.49
C GLY A 17 10.01 -4.75 -8.92
N ARG A 18 8.77 -4.94 -9.38
CA ARG A 18 8.35 -4.46 -10.71
C ARG A 18 8.33 -2.93 -10.73
N VAL A 19 8.92 -2.38 -11.78
CA VAL A 19 8.89 -0.94 -12.09
C VAL A 19 8.24 -0.78 -13.45
N ARG A 20 7.20 0.07 -13.51
CA ARG A 20 6.51 0.42 -14.74
C ARG A 20 6.63 1.92 -14.95
N CYS A 21 7.30 2.32 -16.03
CA CYS A 21 7.54 3.73 -16.33
C CYS A 21 6.32 4.40 -17.01
N ASP A 22 5.37 3.61 -17.48
CA ASP A 22 4.15 4.03 -18.16
C ASP A 22 2.98 4.33 -17.22
N MET A 23 3.17 4.15 -15.91
CA MET A 23 2.12 4.37 -14.91
C MET A 23 2.65 4.89 -13.59
N PRO A 24 1.80 5.51 -12.76
CA PRO A 24 2.17 5.88 -11.40
C PRO A 24 2.56 4.65 -10.57
N ASN A 25 3.51 4.82 -9.65
CA ASN A 25 3.83 3.80 -8.68
C ASN A 25 2.72 3.73 -7.61
N TYR A 26 1.69 2.93 -7.87
CA TYR A 26 0.52 2.82 -7.00
C TYR A 26 0.86 2.33 -5.59
N LEU A 27 1.90 1.50 -5.43
CA LEU A 27 2.38 1.09 -4.11
C LEU A 27 2.85 2.31 -3.29
N LYS A 28 3.70 3.17 -3.87
CA LYS A 28 4.15 4.39 -3.18
C LYS A 28 2.99 5.33 -2.84
N ILE A 29 2.01 5.45 -3.74
CA ILE A 29 0.81 6.26 -3.51
C ILE A 29 -0.01 5.69 -2.35
N ALA A 30 -0.23 4.37 -2.30
CA ALA A 30 -0.94 3.71 -1.22
C ALA A 30 -0.26 3.95 0.14
N LEU A 31 1.05 3.75 0.22
CA LEU A 31 1.82 3.96 1.46
C LEU A 31 1.77 5.41 1.96
N ALA A 32 1.72 6.39 1.04
CA ALA A 32 1.55 7.79 1.39
C ALA A 32 0.17 8.07 2.01
N TRP A 33 -0.90 7.48 1.46
CA TRP A 33 -2.25 7.60 2.02
C TRP A 33 -2.37 6.93 3.38
N TYR A 34 -1.79 5.75 3.55
CA TYR A 34 -1.76 5.09 4.86
C TYR A 34 -1.04 5.95 5.91
N SER A 35 0.12 6.52 5.55
CA SER A 35 0.86 7.41 6.46
C SER A 35 0.03 8.61 6.90
N ARG A 36 -0.75 9.21 5.99
CA ARG A 36 -1.67 10.31 6.34
C ARG A 36 -2.78 9.87 7.29
N TRP A 37 -3.34 8.67 7.09
CA TRP A 37 -4.32 8.12 8.00
C TRP A 37 -3.72 7.86 9.39
N GLU A 38 -2.53 7.28 9.47
CA GLU A 38 -1.84 6.99 10.73
C GLU A 38 -1.45 8.27 11.49
N GLU A 39 -1.02 9.31 10.78
CA GLU A 39 -0.59 10.58 11.38
C GLU A 39 -1.76 11.53 11.72
N GLY A 40 -2.80 11.56 10.88
CA GLY A 40 -3.89 12.54 10.96
C GLY A 40 -5.27 11.99 11.32
N GLY A 41 -5.47 10.67 11.34
CA GLY A 41 -6.78 10.05 11.60
C GLY A 41 -7.83 10.32 10.52
N GLU A 42 -7.40 10.70 9.31
CA GLU A 42 -8.28 11.11 8.23
C GLU A 42 -9.00 9.89 7.62
N ASN A 43 -10.30 9.72 7.89
CA ASN A 43 -11.07 8.55 7.39
C ASN A 43 -11.07 8.39 5.86
N HIS A 44 -10.97 9.48 5.10
CA HIS A 44 -10.89 9.39 3.64
C HIS A 44 -9.51 8.87 3.18
N ALA A 45 -8.46 9.05 3.97
CA ALA A 45 -7.12 8.57 3.66
C ALA A 45 -7.02 7.05 3.72
N ILE A 46 -7.72 6.38 4.67
CA ILE A 46 -7.75 4.91 4.70
C ILE A 46 -8.53 4.33 3.52
N THR A 47 -9.62 4.97 3.08
CA THR A 47 -10.33 4.58 1.85
C THR A 47 -9.43 4.69 0.63
N ASN A 48 -8.68 5.79 0.50
CA ASN A 48 -7.72 5.95 -0.59
C ASN A 48 -6.59 4.93 -0.52
N TYR A 49 -6.07 4.60 0.68
CA TYR A 49 -5.11 3.51 0.84
C TYR A 49 -5.64 2.21 0.25
N HIS A 50 -6.85 1.79 0.61
CA HIS A 50 -7.46 0.56 0.09
C HIS A 50 -7.66 0.60 -1.43
N HIS A 51 -8.05 1.74 -1.99
CA HIS A 51 -8.17 1.88 -3.44
C HIS A 51 -6.82 1.70 -4.14
N TYR A 52 -5.78 2.39 -3.69
CA TYR A 52 -4.47 2.37 -4.35
C TYR A 52 -3.68 1.09 -4.09
N ILE A 53 -3.87 0.41 -2.95
CA ILE A 53 -3.21 -0.88 -2.71
C ILE A 53 -3.78 -1.97 -3.62
N ASN A 54 -5.10 -1.96 -3.88
CA ASN A 54 -5.72 -2.88 -4.83
C ASN A 54 -5.18 -2.66 -6.25
N LEU A 55 -5.03 -1.40 -6.69
CA LEU A 55 -4.38 -1.09 -7.96
C LEU A 55 -2.90 -1.52 -7.97
N ALA A 56 -2.20 -1.36 -6.86
CA ALA A 56 -0.82 -1.80 -6.74
C ALA A 56 -0.68 -3.32 -6.92
N GLU A 57 -1.60 -4.11 -6.38
CA GLU A 57 -1.67 -5.55 -6.60
C GLU A 57 -2.08 -5.90 -8.04
N GLU A 58 -3.12 -5.26 -8.57
CA GLU A 58 -3.62 -5.48 -9.95
C GLU A 58 -2.52 -5.28 -11.00
N PHE A 59 -1.72 -4.23 -10.84
CA PHE A 59 -0.60 -3.95 -11.74
C PHE A 59 0.70 -4.65 -11.35
N GLY A 60 0.68 -5.45 -10.29
CA GLY A 60 1.78 -6.32 -9.86
C GLY A 60 2.95 -5.58 -9.23
N PHE A 61 2.74 -4.42 -8.60
CA PHE A 61 3.75 -3.71 -7.81
C PHE A 61 4.02 -4.38 -6.45
N CYS A 62 3.00 -5.02 -5.87
CA CYS A 62 3.11 -5.73 -4.60
C CYS A 62 2.16 -6.94 -4.53
N GLN A 63 2.33 -7.73 -3.48
CA GLN A 63 1.34 -8.66 -2.96
C GLN A 63 1.06 -8.26 -1.51
N VAL A 64 -0.21 -8.28 -1.12
CA VAL A 64 -0.62 -8.08 0.27
C VAL A 64 -0.96 -9.45 0.84
N GLU A 65 -0.30 -9.84 1.93
CA GLU A 65 -0.78 -10.96 2.74
C GLU A 65 -2.15 -10.55 3.28
N GLU A 66 -3.22 -11.18 2.77
CA GLU A 66 -4.53 -11.04 3.38
C GLU A 66 -4.37 -11.37 4.87
N ALA A 67 -4.64 -10.37 5.73
CA ALA A 67 -5.05 -10.71 7.09
C ALA A 67 -6.18 -11.71 6.92
N THR A 68 -6.01 -12.93 7.42
CA THR A 68 -7.07 -13.93 7.48
C THR A 68 -8.24 -13.34 8.24
N THR A 69 -9.12 -12.65 7.53
CA THR A 69 -10.30 -12.00 8.07
C THR A 69 -11.46 -12.61 7.30
N SER A 70 -11.86 -13.79 7.77
CA SER A 70 -13.22 -14.26 7.64
C SER A 70 -14.14 -13.15 8.14
N TRP A 71 -14.94 -12.57 7.24
CA TRP A 71 -16.05 -11.68 7.59
C TRP A 71 -17.20 -12.48 8.21
#